data_AF-A0A828Z6C3-F1
#
_entry.id   AF-A0A828Z6C3-F1
#
_cell.length_a   1.000
_cell.length_b   1.000
_cell.length_c   1.000
_cell.angle_alpha   90.00
_cell.angle_beta   90.00
_cell.angle_gamma   90.00
#
_symmetry.space_group_name_H-M   'P 1'
#
loop_
_entity.id
_entity.type
_entity.pdbx_description
1 polymer ?
#
loop_
_entity_poly.entity_id
_entity_poly.type
_entity_poly.pdbx_seq_one_letter_code
_entity_poly.pdbx_strand_id
1 'polypeptide(L)'
;LGWFQGPKEQIESLQNFVSLSHVFPLEETVVQETILLRQSLKIKTPDAIIAATALVHGLTLVSRNIQDFASIPKLNVIDPWNL
;
A
#
# COMPACT_ATOMS: atom_id res chain seq x y z
N LEU A 1 12.56 8.20 4.74
CA LEU A 1 11.81 7.30 5.66
C LEU A 1 11.43 8.11 6.90
N GLY A 2 10.15 8.15 7.26
CA GLY A 2 9.63 8.93 8.40
C GLY A 2 9.72 8.21 9.75
N TRP A 3 10.69 7.31 9.96
CA TRP A 3 10.81 6.53 11.18
C TRP A 3 11.38 7.39 12.31
N PHE A 4 10.53 7.76 13.27
CA PHE A 4 10.95 8.50 14.46
C PHE A 4 11.87 7.65 15.35
N GLN A 5 13.10 8.14 15.60
CA GLN A 5 14.11 7.52 16.45
C GLN A 5 14.55 6.09 16.05
N GLY A 6 14.50 5.76 14.75
CA GLY A 6 15.02 4.48 14.25
C GLY A 6 16.54 4.34 14.45
N PRO A 7 17.07 3.19 14.92
CA PRO A 7 18.50 2.92 14.94
C PRO A 7 19.12 3.04 13.54
N LYS A 8 20.31 3.63 13.43
CA LYS A 8 20.96 3.92 12.13
C LYS A 8 21.10 2.67 11.26
N GLU A 9 21.54 1.56 11.83
CA GLU A 9 21.71 0.26 11.14
C GLU A 9 20.38 -0.28 10.57
N GLN A 10 19.26 -0.07 11.29
CA GLN A 10 17.93 -0.46 10.81
C GLN A 10 17.44 0.46 9.69
N ILE A 11 17.74 1.76 9.75
CA ILE A 11 17.42 2.71 8.68
C ILE A 11 18.19 2.33 7.40
N GLU A 12 19.48 2.02 7.50
CA GLU A 12 20.30 1.59 6.35
C GLU A 12 19.77 0.28 5.75
N SER A 13 19.45 -0.71 6.59
CA SER A 13 18.85 -1.97 6.15
C SER A 13 17.52 -1.75 5.41
N LEU A 14 16.67 -0.84 5.91
CA LEU A 14 15.38 -0.51 5.29
C LEU A 14 15.55 0.25 3.97
N GLN A 15 16.52 1.16 3.88
CA GLN A 15 16.84 1.87 2.64
C GLN A 15 17.33 0.89 1.56
N ASN A 16 18.18 -0.06 1.93
CA ASN A 16 18.66 -1.11 1.02
C ASN A 16 17.53 -2.02 0.55
N PHE A 17 16.60 -2.38 1.44
CA PHE A 17 15.44 -3.18 1.05
C PHE A 17 14.56 -2.44 0.02
N VAL A 18 14.28 -1.16 0.27
CA VAL A 18 13.45 -0.34 -0.64
C VAL A 18 14.15 -0.09 -1.97
N SER A 19 15.49 0.07 -2.00
CA SER A 19 16.24 0.32 -3.24
C SER A 19 16.23 -0.86 -4.22
N LEU A 20 15.96 -2.06 -3.74
CA LEU A 20 15.78 -3.26 -4.56
C LEU A 20 14.37 -3.40 -5.14
N SER A 21 13.44 -2.52 -4.75
CA SER A 21 12.03 -2.57 -5.13
C SER A 21 11.70 -1.57 -6.23
N HIS A 22 10.65 -1.83 -7.00
CA HIS A 22 10.06 -0.82 -7.87
C HIS A 22 9.13 0.09 -7.05
N VAL A 23 9.43 1.38 -7.02
CA VAL A 23 8.68 2.36 -6.22
C VAL A 23 7.68 3.10 -7.12
N PHE A 24 6.40 2.93 -6.84
CA PHE A 24 5.34 3.71 -7.47
C PHE A 24 5.17 5.05 -6.75
N PRO A 25 5.38 6.19 -7.43
CA PRO A 25 5.12 7.50 -6.84
C PRO A 25 3.62 7.74 -6.70
N LEU A 26 3.25 8.75 -5.89
CA LEU A 26 1.86 9.18 -5.76
C LEU A 26 1.46 10.02 -6.98
N GLU A 27 1.11 9.33 -8.07
CA GLU A 27 0.67 9.95 -9.32
C GLU A 27 -0.78 10.44 -9.23
N GLU A 28 -1.17 11.37 -10.11
CA GLU A 28 -2.52 11.93 -10.15
C GLU A 28 -3.60 10.84 -10.27
N THR A 29 -3.35 9.79 -11.07
CA THR A 29 -4.25 8.64 -11.22
C THR A 29 -4.49 7.92 -9.88
N VAL A 30 -3.43 7.71 -9.10
CA VAL A 30 -3.50 7.09 -7.76
C VAL A 30 -4.22 8.02 -6.78
N VAL A 31 -3.98 9.33 -6.87
CA VAL A 31 -4.68 10.34 -6.03
C VAL A 31 -6.18 10.31 -6.30
N GLN A 32 -6.59 10.36 -7.58
CA GLN A 32 -8.02 10.33 -7.93
C GLN A 32 -8.69 9.02 -7.50
N GLU A 33 -8.05 7.87 -7.72
CA GLU A 33 -8.58 6.59 -7.27
C GLU A 33 -8.68 6.53 -5.73
N THR A 34 -7.70 7.08 -5.01
CA THR A 34 -7.75 7.20 -3.53
C THR A 34 -8.96 8.01 -3.07
N ILE A 35 -9.26 9.12 -3.76
CA ILE A 35 -10.44 9.96 -3.46
C ILE A 35 -11.72 9.16 -3.67
N LEU A 36 -11.84 8.45 -4.80
CA LEU A 36 -13.01 7.62 -5.11
C LEU A 36 -13.24 6.52 -4.07
N LEU A 37 -12.17 5.82 -3.66
CA LEU A 37 -12.25 4.80 -2.62
C LEU A 37 -12.72 5.38 -1.29
N ARG A 38 -12.23 6.56 -0.89
CA ARG A 38 -12.64 7.21 0.37
C ARG A 38 -14.06 7.78 0.34
N GLN A 39 -14.56 8.18 -0.82
CA GLN A 39 -15.93 8.63 -0.98
C GLN A 39 -16.93 7.46 -0.90
N SER A 40 -16.52 6.28 -1.34
CA SER A 40 -17.39 5.09 -1.40
C SER A 40 -17.27 4.16 -0.20
N LEU A 41 -16.12 4.14 0.48
CA LEU A 41 -15.80 3.21 1.57
C LEU A 41 -15.27 3.93 2.79
N LYS A 42 -15.58 3.40 3.98
CA LYS A 42 -14.98 3.86 5.24
C LYS A 42 -13.60 3.25 5.42
N ILE A 43 -12.61 3.83 4.76
CA ILE A 43 -11.20 3.39 4.76
C ILE A 43 -10.26 4.53 5.19
N LYS A 44 -9.16 4.19 5.87
CA LYS A 44 -8.14 5.17 6.28
C LYS A 44 -7.36 5.67 5.06
N THR A 45 -6.87 6.90 5.10
CA THR A 45 -6.15 7.51 3.96
C THR A 45 -4.94 6.67 3.52
N PRO A 46 -4.07 6.20 4.44
CA PRO A 46 -2.90 5.41 4.03
C PRO A 46 -3.29 4.10 3.34
N ASP A 47 -4.27 3.38 3.87
CA ASP A 47 -4.74 2.11 3.29
C ASP A 47 -5.41 2.32 1.93
N ALA A 48 -6.17 3.42 1.78
CA ALA A 48 -6.77 3.80 0.50
C ALA A 48 -5.72 4.10 -0.58
N ILE A 49 -4.61 4.77 -0.22
CA ILE A 49 -3.50 5.03 -1.16
C ILE A 49 -2.87 3.72 -1.61
N ILE A 50 -2.63 2.78 -0.69
CA ILE A 50 -2.06 1.46 -1.01
C ILE A 50 -2.99 0.69 -1.95
N ALA A 51 -4.28 0.65 -1.64
CA ALA A 51 -5.29 -0.02 -2.46
C ALA A 51 -5.44 0.62 -3.85
N ALA A 52 -5.52 1.94 -3.92
CA ALA A 52 -5.59 2.70 -5.16
C ALA A 52 -4.38 2.42 -6.06
N THR A 53 -3.17 2.40 -5.47
CA THR A 53 -1.94 2.07 -6.21
C THR A 53 -2.05 0.68 -6.85
N ALA A 54 -2.49 -0.32 -6.08
CA ALA A 54 -2.66 -1.67 -6.61
C ALA A 54 -3.73 -1.74 -7.72
N LEU A 55 -4.85 -1.05 -7.57
CA LEU A 55 -5.92 -1.01 -8.56
C LEU A 55 -5.48 -0.33 -9.87
N VAL A 56 -4.86 0.85 -9.77
CA VAL A 56 -4.41 1.63 -10.94
C VAL A 56 -3.39 0.85 -11.78
N HIS A 57 -2.49 0.12 -11.12
CA HIS A 57 -1.45 -0.65 -11.80
C HIS A 57 -1.80 -2.14 -12.03
N GLY A 58 -3.02 -2.58 -11.66
CA GLY A 58 -3.47 -3.97 -11.84
C GLY A 58 -2.66 -4.99 -11.04
N LEU A 59 -2.19 -4.61 -9.85
CA LEU A 59 -1.33 -5.42 -8.99
C LEU A 59 -2.13 -6.20 -7.94
N THR A 60 -1.52 -7.28 -7.44
CA THR A 60 -2.02 -8.00 -6.25
C THR A 60 -1.39 -7.40 -4.99
N LEU A 61 -2.21 -7.09 -3.99
CA LEU A 61 -1.76 -6.59 -2.70
C LEU A 61 -1.38 -7.76 -1.79
N VAL A 62 -0.13 -7.81 -1.36
CA VAL A 62 0.32 -8.74 -0.32
C VAL A 62 0.14 -8.06 1.04
N SER A 63 -0.68 -8.62 1.92
CA SER A 63 -0.93 -8.03 3.24
C SER A 63 -1.34 -9.09 4.26
N ARG A 64 -0.97 -8.89 5.52
CA ARG A 64 -1.53 -9.66 6.65
C ARG A 64 -2.83 -9.07 7.19
N ASN A 65 -3.14 -7.82 6.83
CA ASN A 65 -4.33 -7.10 7.30
C ASN A 65 -5.48 -7.22 6.30
N ILE A 66 -5.80 -8.44 5.87
CA ILE A 66 -6.77 -8.70 4.78
C ILE A 66 -8.12 -8.01 5.03
N GLN A 67 -8.57 -7.99 6.29
CA GLN A 67 -9.87 -7.41 6.67
C GLN A 67 -9.98 -5.91 6.35
N ASP A 68 -8.89 -5.16 6.42
CA ASP A 68 -8.88 -3.72 6.12
C ASP A 68 -9.11 -3.43 4.62
N PHE A 69 -8.86 -4.44 3.76
CA PHE A 69 -8.98 -4.34 2.30
C PHE A 69 -10.16 -5.15 1.73
N ALA A 70 -10.83 -5.96 2.55
CA ALA A 70 -11.85 -6.90 2.11
C ALA A 70 -13.09 -6.24 1.47
N SER A 71 -13.35 -4.97 1.78
CA SER A 71 -14.49 -4.22 1.24
C SER A 71 -14.18 -3.53 -0.10
N ILE A 72 -12.95 -3.61 -0.60
CA ILE A 72 -12.51 -2.91 -1.80
C ILE A 72 -12.80 -3.77 -3.04
N PRO A 73 -13.70 -3.33 -3.94
CA PRO A 73 -14.03 -4.10 -5.14
C PRO A 73 -12.82 -4.25 -6.05
N LYS A 74 -12.68 -5.43 -6.69
CA LYS A 74 -11.65 -5.75 -7.69
C LYS A 74 -10.20 -5.75 -7.18
N LEU A 75 -9.95 -5.46 -5.91
CA LEU A 75 -8.62 -5.57 -5.34
C LEU A 75 -8.33 -7.03 -4.98
N ASN A 76 -7.30 -7.61 -5.61
CA ASN A 76 -6.82 -8.94 -5.21
C ASN A 76 -5.88 -8.79 -4.02
N VAL A 77 -6.16 -9.51 -2.93
CA VAL A 77 -5.34 -9.47 -1.71
C VAL A 77 -4.93 -10.89 -1.34
N ILE A 78 -3.63 -11.11 -1.14
CA ILE A 78 -3.10 -12.39 -0.69
C ILE A 78 -2.45 -12.24 0.68
N ASP A 79 -2.74 -13.19 1.56
CA ASP A 79 -2.04 -13.35 2.83
C ASP A 79 -0.83 -14.24 2.61
N PRO A 80 0.40 -13.71 2.73
CA PRO A 80 1.62 -14.48 2.47
C PRO A 80 1.80 -15.68 3.41
N TRP A 81 1.07 -15.75 4.52
CA TRP A 81 1.17 -16.85 5.49
C TRP A 81 0.21 -18.01 5.19
N ASN A 82 -0.75 -17.79 4.29
CA ASN A 82 -1.77 -18.76 3.89
C ASN A 82 -1.66 -19.12 2.38
N LEU A 83 -0.45 -19.01 1.82
CA LEU A 83 -0.13 -19.38 0.44
C LEU A 83 -0.01 -20.90 0.25
#